data_AF-A0A7I8D935-F1
#
_entry.id   AF-A0A7I8D935-F1
#
_cell.length_a   1.000
_cell.length_b   1.000
_cell.length_c   1.000
_cell.angle_alpha   90.00
_cell.angle_beta   90.00
_cell.angle_gamma   90.00
#
_symmetry.space_group_name_H-M   'P 1'
#
loop_
_entity.id
_entity.type
_entity.pdbx_description
1 polymer ?
#
loop_
_entity_poly.entity_id
_entity_poly.type
_entity_poly.pdbx_seq_one_letter_code
_entity_poly.pdbx_strand_id
1 'polypeptide(L)' 'MDTMQVLVEKNVPCPMRDGTILRADIYRPNDAEKYSVLLTRLPYNKDLPRYVHRFVDPIRFAGNG' A
#
# COMPACT_ATOMS: atom_id res chain seq x y z
N MET A 1 -15.32 1.11 21.04
CA MET A 1 -14.67 1.78 19.88
C MET A 1 -14.37 0.68 18.90
N ASP A 2 -14.93 0.77 17.70
CA ASP A 2 -14.64 -0.22 16.67
C ASP A 2 -13.17 -0.06 16.24
N THR A 3 -12.37 -1.10 16.39
CA THR A 3 -10.95 -1.06 16.02
C THR A 3 -10.86 -1.31 14.53
N MET A 4 -10.58 -0.25 13.76
CA MET A 4 -10.39 -0.40 12.32
C MET A 4 -9.10 -1.19 12.04
N GLN A 5 -9.25 -2.32 11.36
CA GLN A 5 -8.14 -3.18 10.98
C GLN A 5 -7.69 -2.87 9.55
N VAL A 6 -6.40 -2.60 9.39
CA VAL A 6 -5.76 -2.43 8.07
C VAL A 6 -4.97 -3.68 7.76
N LEU A 7 -5.24 -4.28 6.60
CA LEU A 7 -4.47 -5.39 6.07
C LEU A 7 -3.30 -4.86 5.24
N VAL A 8 -2.14 -5.52 5.38
CA VAL A 8 -0.93 -5.22 4.61
C VAL A 8 -0.51 -6.45 3.83
N GLU A 9 -0.69 -6.40 2.51
CA GLU A 9 -0.23 -7.46 1.61
C GLU A 9 1.15 -7.09 1.06
N LYS A 10 2.17 -7.87 1.42
CA LYS A 10 3.56 -7.58 1.07
C LYS A 10 3.97 -8.23 -0.25
N ASN A 11 4.82 -7.53 -1.02
CA ASN A 11 5.48 -8.07 -2.22
C ASN A 11 4.53 -8.59 -3.31
N VAL A 12 3.36 -7.96 -3.44
CA VAL A 12 2.39 -8.27 -4.50
C VAL A 12 3.05 -8.01 -5.87
N PRO A 13 3.08 -9.01 -6.78
CA PRO A 13 3.70 -8.85 -8.09
C PRO A 13 2.85 -7.94 -8.99
N CYS A 14 3.53 -7.04 -9.71
CA CYS A 14 2.94 -6.19 -10.74
C CYS A 14 3.75 -6.37 -12.04
N PRO A 15 3.28 -7.25 -12.95
CA PRO A 15 3.96 -7.50 -14.23
C PRO A 15 3.86 -6.28 -15.15
N MET A 16 4.99 -5.81 -15.63
CA MET A 16 5.10 -4.70 -16.58
C MET A 16 5.09 -5.23 -18.02
N ARG A 17 4.84 -4.34 -18.97
CA ARG A 17 4.79 -4.65 -20.41
C ARG A 17 6.09 -5.24 -20.98
N ASP A 18 7.22 -4.95 -20.36
CA ASP A 18 8.56 -5.41 -20.75
C ASP A 18 8.97 -6.73 -20.09
N GLY A 19 8.07 -7.35 -19.32
CA GLY A 19 8.33 -8.57 -18.57
C GLY A 19 8.94 -8.34 -17.18
N THR A 20 9.30 -7.10 -16.81
CA THR A 20 9.79 -6.79 -15.46
C THR A 20 8.67 -6.97 -14.44
N ILE A 21 8.95 -7.63 -13.32
CA ILE A 21 8.00 -7.75 -12.20
C ILE A 21 8.37 -6.74 -11.12
N LEU A 22 7.54 -5.70 -10.97
CA LEU A 22 7.62 -4.81 -9.83
C LEU A 22 6.92 -5.45 -8.62
N ARG A 23 7.28 -5.00 -7.41
CA ARG A 23 6.71 -5.49 -6.16
C ARG A 23 6.09 -4.34 -5.39
N ALA A 24 4.82 -4.47 -5.03
CA ALA A 24 4.08 -3.48 -4.26
C ALA A 24 3.69 -4.04 -2.89
N ASP A 25 3.54 -3.15 -1.92
CA ASP A 25 2.84 -3.45 -0.68
C ASP A 25 1.49 -2.74 -0.72
N ILE A 26 0.42 -3.45 -0.40
CA ILE A 26 -0.96 -2.93 -0.44
C ILE A 26 -1.47 -2.77 0.98
N TYR A 27 -1.89 -1.55 1.32
CA TYR A 27 -2.55 -1.22 2.58
C TYR A 27 -4.03 -0.99 2.28
N ARG A 28 -4.92 -1.77 2.90
CA ARG A 28 -6.37 -1.67 2.66
C ARG A 28 -7.19 -1.98 3.93
N PRO A 29 -8.43 -1.47 4.03
CA PRO A 29 -9.38 -1.92 5.04
C PRO A 29 -9.55 -3.46 5.05
N ASN A 30 -9.82 -4.03 6.22
CA ASN A 30 -10.20 -5.43 6.37
C ASN A 30 -11.67 -5.68 6.02
N ASP A 31 -12.03 -5.39 4.77
CA ASP A 31 -13.34 -5.68 4.19
C ASP A 31 -13.21 -6.09 2.71
N ALA A 32 -14.34 -6.27 2.03
CA ALA A 32 -14.41 -6.63 0.62
C ALA A 32 -14.91 -5.48 -0.28
N GLU A 33 -14.96 -4.26 0.24
CA GLU A 33 -15.48 -3.10 -0.48
C GLU A 33 -14.44 -2.50 -1.44
N LYS A 34 -14.92 -1.64 -2.36
CA LYS A 34 -14.06 -0.97 -3.35
C LYS A 34 -13.75 0.45 -2.92
N TYR A 35 -12.47 0.81 -2.99
CA TYR A 35 -11.97 2.14 -2.63
C TYR A 35 -11.16 2.78 -3.76
N SER A 36 -11.05 4.10 -3.72
CA SER A 36 -10.09 4.82 -4.54
C SER A 36 -8.66 4.53 -4.06
N VAL A 37 -7.71 4.40 -5.00
CA VAL A 37 -6.34 3.99 -4.67
C VAL A 37 -5.39 5.18 -4.74
N LEU A 38 -4.59 5.35 -3.69
CA LEU A 38 -3.40 6.21 -3.71
C LEU A 38 -2.17 5.37 -4.08
N LEU A 39 -1.41 5.81 -5.08
CA LEU A 39 -0.21 5.14 -5.54
C LEU A 39 1.04 5.97 -5.22
N THR A 40 1.97 5.38 -4.49
CA THR A 40 3.32 5.94 -4.28
C THR A 40 4.35 5.04 -4.94
N ARG A 41 5.20 5.60 -5.79
CA ARG A 41 6.32 4.90 -6.42
C ARG A 41 7.61 5.31 -5.73
N LEU A 42 8.31 4.35 -5.14
CA LEU A 42 9.54 4.60 -4.39
C LEU A 42 10.75 4.05 -5.15
N PRO A 43 11.77 4.88 -5.47
CA PRO A 43 13.03 4.39 -6.03
C PRO A 43 13.94 3.79 -4.94
N TYR A 44 13.60 4.00 -3.66
CA TYR A 44 14.38 3.56 -2.51
C TYR A 44 13.50 2.66 -1.65
N ASN A 45 13.87 1.38 -1.57
CA ASN A 45 13.26 0.29 -0.81
C ASN A 45 11.93 0.60 -0.06
N LYS A 46 10.84 -0.03 -0.53
CA LYS A 46 9.47 0.07 0.01
C LYS A 46 9.29 -0.43 1.45
N ASP A 47 10.29 -1.07 2.05
CA ASP A 47 10.24 -1.55 3.43
C ASP A 47 10.87 -0.57 4.43
N LEU A 48 11.44 0.54 3.95
CA LEU A 48 12.03 1.55 4.82
C LEU A 48 10.99 2.62 5.20
N PRO A 49 10.67 2.79 6.49
CA PRO A 49 9.64 3.74 6.93
C PRO A 49 9.91 5.18 6.50
N ARG A 50 11.20 5.55 6.39
CA ARG A 50 11.66 6.86 5.92
C ARG A 50 11.14 7.21 4.52
N TYR A 51 10.91 6.22 3.66
CA TYR A 51 10.44 6.45 2.30
C TYR A 51 8.94 6.24 2.16
N VAL A 52 8.36 5.30 2.91
CA VAL A 52 6.92 4.98 2.88
C VAL A 52 6.08 6.07 3.55
N HIS A 53 6.45 6.49 4.77
CA HIS A 53 5.64 7.41 5.58
C HIS A 53 6.01 8.90 5.37
N ARG A 54 6.88 9.20 4.41
CA ARG A 54 7.40 10.57 4.22
C ARG A 54 6.35 11.54 3.70
N PHE A 55 5.53 11.07 2.77
CA PHE A 55 4.59 11.90 2.01
C PHE A 55 3.14 11.47 2.22
N VAL A 56 2.92 10.21 2.57
CA VAL A 56 1.61 9.58 2.72
C VAL A 56 1.69 8.68 3.95
N ASP A 57 0.69 8.74 4.84
CA ASP A 57 0.54 7.77 5.92
C ASP A 57 -0.45 6.68 5.47
N PRO A 58 0.03 5.55 4.93
CA PRO A 58 -0.84 4.55 4.31
C PRO A 58 -1.77 3.87 5.32
N ILE A 59 -1.35 3.75 6.59
CA ILE A 59 -2.19 3.16 7.63
C ILE A 59 -3.34 4.11 7.95
N ARG A 60 -3.05 5.40 8.07
CA ARG A 60 -4.09 6.41 8.33
C ARG A 60 -5.08 6.54 7.17
N PHE A 61 -4.60 6.54 5.92
CA PHE A 61 -5.50 6.65 4.77
C PHE A 61 -6.35 5.39 4.59
N ALA A 62 -5.73 4.20 4.64
CA ALA A 62 -6.50 2.95 4.62
C ALA A 62 -7.46 2.87 5.81
N GLY A 63 -7.10 3.46 6.95
CA GLY A 63 -7.87 3.50 8.18
C GLY A 63 -8.96 4.59 8.26
N ASN A 64 -9.22 5.39 7.22
CA ASN A 64 -10.25 6.44 7.31
C ASN A 64 -11.17 6.55 6.08
N GLY A 65 -10.96 5.72 5.04
CA GLY A 65 -11.78 5.74 3.82
C GLY A 65 -11.51 6.96 2.96
#